data_AF-A0A8I2BSG3-F1
#
_entry.id   AF-A0A8I2BSG3-F1
#
_cell.length_a   1.000
_cell.length_b   1.000
_cell.length_c   1.000
_cell.angle_alpha   90.00
_cell.angle_beta   90.00
_cell.angle_gamma   90.00
#
_symmetry.space_group_name_H-M   'P 1'
#
loop_
_entity.id
_entity.type
_entity.pdbx_description
1 polymer ?
#
loop_
_entity_poly.entity_id
_entity_poly.type
_entity_poly.pdbx_seq_one_letter_code
_entity_poly.pdbx_strand_id
1 'polypeptide(L)' 'MSEDYYIGWGTLALINAGLAQSKNRSGLNWFLLSLLIGPLATLFIVAWDKLES' A
#
# COMPACT_ATOMS: atom_id res chain seq x y z
N MET A 1 17.06 6.13 -12.24
CA MET A 1 16.40 6.67 -11.03
C MET A 1 17.42 6.65 -9.91
N SER A 2 17.42 7.64 -9.01
CA SER A 2 18.29 7.65 -7.82
C SER A 2 17.91 6.52 -6.86
N GLU A 3 18.89 5.94 -6.17
CA GLU A 3 18.69 4.82 -5.21
C GLU A 3 17.65 5.16 -4.12
N ASP A 4 17.60 6.43 -3.70
CA ASP A 4 16.63 6.97 -2.75
C ASP A 4 15.17 6.77 -3.19
N TYR A 5 14.90 6.81 -4.50
CA TYR A 5 13.55 6.60 -5.03
C TYR A 5 13.08 5.16 -4.82
N TYR A 6 13.97 4.18 -4.98
CA TYR A 6 13.65 2.76 -4.78
C TYR A 6 13.44 2.44 -3.30
N ILE A 7 14.24 3.03 -2.42
CA ILE A 7 14.07 2.90 -0.96
C ILE A 7 12.75 3.54 -0.54
N GLY A 8 12.45 4.76 -1.00
CA GLY A 8 11.19 5.45 -0.73
C GLY A 8 9.97 4.66 -1.21
N TRP A 9 10.07 4.00 -2.37
CA TRP A 9 9.01 3.17 -2.92
C TRP A 9 8.76 1.89 -2.10
N GLY A 10 9.82 1.19 -1.69
CA GLY A 10 9.73 0.00 -0.84
C GLY A 10 9.18 0.31 0.55
N THR A 11 9.64 1.41 1.16
CA THR A 11 9.12 1.91 2.44
C THR A 11 7.64 2.28 2.33
N LEU A 12 7.23 2.96 1.24
CA LEU A 12 5.84 3.32 1.00
C LEU A 12 4.95 2.07 0.84
N ALA A 13 5.45 1.02 0.16
CA ALA A 13 4.75 -0.24 0.06
C ALA A 13 4.53 -0.92 1.42
N LEU A 14 5.53 -0.90 2.31
CA LEU A 14 5.40 -1.41 3.68
C LEU A 14 4.37 -0.61 4.50
N ILE A 15 4.38 0.73 4.40
CA ILE A 15 3.41 1.59 5.09
C ILE A 15 1.98 1.27 4.62
N ASN A 16 1.77 1.14 3.31
CA ASN A 16 0.46 0.78 2.74
C ASN A 16 0.00 -0.62 3.20
N ALA A 17 0.91 -1.57 3.34
CA ALA A 17 0.60 -2.90 3.88
C ALA A 17 0.11 -2.84 5.34
N GLY A 18 0.72 -1.98 6.17
CA GLY A 18 0.27 -1.73 7.54
C GLY A 18 -1.07 -1.00 7.59
N LEU A 19 -1.27 -0.01 6.72
CA LEU A 19 -2.51 0.77 6.62
C LEU A 19 -3.69 -0.09 6.13
N ALA A 20 -3.43 -1.06 5.26
CA ALA A 20 -4.42 -2.05 4.87
C ALA A 20 -4.77 -3.02 6.01
N GLN A 21 -3.78 -3.47 6.80
CA GLN A 21 -4.00 -4.34 7.96
C GLN A 21 -4.84 -3.67 9.04
N SER A 22 -4.62 -2.38 9.32
CA SER A 22 -5.44 -1.65 10.30
C SER A 22 -6.93 -1.54 9.88
N LYS A 23 -7.21 -1.69 8.57
CA LYS A 23 -8.56 -1.80 8.00
C LYS A 23 -9.07 -3.24 7.83
N ASN A 24 -8.49 -4.23 8.50
CA ASN A 24 -8.85 -5.65 8.36
C ASN A 24 -8.78 -6.16 6.90
N ARG A 25 -7.82 -5.66 6.10
CA ARG A 25 -7.53 -6.14 4.74
C ARG A 25 -6.21 -6.90 4.72
N SER A 26 -5.99 -7.72 3.69
CA SER A 26 -4.74 -8.48 3.52
C SER A 26 -3.55 -7.53 3.27
N GLY A 27 -2.70 -7.36 4.29
CA GLY A 27 -1.51 -6.53 4.19
C GLY A 27 -0.54 -6.97 3.09
N LEU A 28 -0.38 -8.29 2.90
CA LEU A 28 0.51 -8.83 1.87
C LEU A 28 0.02 -8.52 0.46
N ASN A 29 -1.29 -8.62 0.21
CA ASN A 29 -1.84 -8.26 -1.10
C ASN A 29 -1.64 -6.77 -1.38
N TRP A 30 -1.85 -5.92 -0.39
CA TRP A 30 -1.67 -4.47 -0.52
C TRP A 30 -0.19 -4.05 -0.59
N PHE A 31 0.72 -4.82 0.02
CA PHE A 31 2.17 -4.66 -0.14
C PHE A 31 2.59 -4.90 -1.59
N LEU A 32 2.22 -6.06 -2.15
CA LEU A 32 2.53 -6.42 -3.53
C LEU A 32 1.87 -5.46 -4.54
N LEU A 33 0.63 -5.06 -4.26
CA LEU A 33 -0.06 -4.06 -5.06
C LEU A 33 0.70 -2.72 -5.00
N SER A 34 1.11 -2.26 -3.82
CA SER A 34 1.86 -1.01 -3.65
C SER A 34 3.24 -1.05 -4.30
N LEU A 35 3.88 -2.21 -4.42
CA LEU A 35 5.12 -2.34 -5.20
C LEU A 35 4.88 -2.05 -6.69
N LEU A 36 3.70 -2.36 -7.23
CA LEU A 36 3.31 -2.08 -8.62
C LEU A 36 2.82 -0.65 -8.84
N ILE A 37 1.88 -0.19 -7.99
CA ILE A 37 1.16 1.08 -8.20
C ILE A 37 1.55 2.20 -7.23
N GLY A 38 2.42 1.93 -6.26
CA GLY A 38 3.03 2.91 -5.37
C GLY A 38 2.01 3.77 -4.61
N PRO A 39 2.12 5.11 -4.67
CA PRO A 39 1.21 6.04 -3.99
C PRO A 39 -0.27 5.86 -4.35
N LEU A 40 -0.58 5.32 -5.53
CA LEU A 40 -1.97 5.07 -5.93
C LEU A 40 -2.64 4.03 -5.02
N ALA A 41 -1.87 3.06 -4.50
CA ALA A 41 -2.40 2.11 -3.52
C ALA A 41 -2.86 2.82 -2.25
N THR A 42 -2.17 3.87 -1.81
CA THR A 42 -2.59 4.66 -0.64
C THR A 42 -3.96 5.28 -0.86
N LEU A 43 -4.23 5.83 -2.06
CA LEU A 43 -5.54 6.39 -2.40
C LEU A 43 -6.63 5.31 -2.34
N PHE A 44 -6.40 4.11 -2.87
CA PHE A 44 -7.38 3.04 -2.81
C PHE A 44 -7.60 2.49 -1.38
N ILE A 45 -6.58 2.48 -0.53
CA ILE A 45 -6.73 2.02 0.86
C ILE A 45 -7.54 3.05 1.67
N VAL A 46 -7.27 4.34 1.46
CA VAL A 46 -7.89 5.43 2.23
C VAL A 46 -9.29 5.76 1.72
N ALA A 47 -9.47 5.97 0.41
CA ALA A 47 -10.71 6.46 -0.17
C ALA A 47 -11.81 5.38 -0.27
N TRP A 48 -11.42 4.12 -0.40
CA TRP A 48 -12.37 3.02 -0.46
C TRP A 48 -12.46 2.36 0.92
N ASP A 49 -13.66 2.26 1.49
CA ASP A 49 -13.86 1.40 2.66
C ASP A 49 -13.99 -0.06 2.29
N LYS A 50 -13.67 -0.97 3.22
CA LYS A 50 -13.75 -2.39 2.93
C LYS A 50 -15.22 -2.67 2.61
N LEU A 51 -15.50 -3.22 1.42
CA LEU A 51 -16.83 -3.72 1.10
C LEU A 51 -17.13 -4.80 2.15
N GLU A 52 -17.93 -4.44 3.14
CA GLU A 52 -18.51 -5.38 4.09
C GLU A 52 -19.56 -6.17 3.32
N SER A 53 -19.30 -7.46 3.15
CA SER A 53 -20.25 -8.46 2.66
C SER A 53 -20.90 -9.16 3.84
#